data_AF-X0ZZN5-F1
#
_entry.id   AF-X0ZZN5-F1
#
_cell.length_a   1.000
_cell.length_b   1.000
_cell.length_c   1.000
_cell.angle_alpha   90.00
_cell.angle_beta   90.00
_cell.angle_gamma   90.00
#
_symmetry.space_group_name_H-M   'P 1'
#
loop_
_entity.id
_entity.type
_entity.pdbx_description
1 polymer ?
#
loop_
_entity_poly.entity_id
_entity_poly.type
_entity_poly.pdbx_seq_one_letter_code
_entity_poly.pdbx_strand_id
1 'polypeptide(L)'
;MRILGEMKALANYGYQNIIVTYHNGRDLEGLDIRRIINIPWYRKLEAGPSIHKFYIDILLFFKAAAVYLKEKPDIIYGHLHEGAFVGGLIKYLLTFGKTPLVFDVQGSLTSELDTFNWIRGRKPVRWFFHTLEKFICRMPDFFICSSVSNGDIIKSRFHIKPDKVRVVIDGVHTDFFSKSPKKGFKEEMGIPEDAPLIIFTGALLAAKGIWNLVSAIPFVLEKRKDVHFLIVGYPVEETAVKVKELGVDKNVHFTGMVDYFELPDYLLVSDIAVEPKVDKAGEASGKVINYMGAGLPVVCFEGKNNRRFLGEGGIYAVDDKVENLAAQMIWAVENPDGAKRLGE
;
A
#
# COMPACT_ATOMS: atom_id res chain seq x y z
N MET A 1 -6.36 1.47 5.77
CA MET A 1 -7.00 0.15 5.77
C MET A 1 -6.39 -0.80 6.79
N ARG A 2 -5.08 -1.07 6.78
CA ARG A 2 -4.41 -1.93 7.78
C ARG A 2 -4.78 -1.62 9.23
N ILE A 3 -4.60 -0.36 9.66
CA ILE A 3 -4.95 0.09 11.03
C ILE A 3 -6.40 -0.24 11.37
N LEU A 4 -7.35 0.07 10.47
CA LEU A 4 -8.78 -0.22 10.67
C LEU A 4 -9.04 -1.71 10.85
N GLY A 5 -8.46 -2.54 9.99
CA GLY A 5 -8.59 -4.00 10.06
C GLY A 5 -8.01 -4.57 11.36
N GLU A 6 -6.82 -4.09 11.75
CA GLU A 6 -6.18 -4.49 13.01
C GLU A 6 -7.01 -4.06 14.23
N MET A 7 -7.54 -2.84 14.27
CA MET A 7 -8.38 -2.38 15.38
C MET A 7 -9.69 -3.18 15.49
N LYS A 8 -10.35 -3.47 14.36
CA LYS A 8 -11.55 -4.31 14.36
C LYS A 8 -11.24 -5.74 14.81
N ALA A 9 -10.14 -6.32 14.34
CA ALA A 9 -9.70 -7.64 14.77
C ALA A 9 -9.44 -7.67 16.28
N LEU A 10 -8.71 -6.70 16.83
CA LEU A 10 -8.47 -6.60 18.27
C LEU A 10 -9.75 -6.40 19.08
N ALA A 11 -10.68 -5.57 18.60
CA ALA A 11 -11.97 -5.38 19.25
C ALA A 11 -12.79 -6.68 19.32
N ASN A 12 -12.73 -7.53 18.28
CA ASN A 12 -13.38 -8.84 18.27
C ASN A 12 -12.80 -9.81 19.33
N TYR A 13 -11.56 -9.58 19.79
CA TYR A 13 -10.95 -10.31 20.90
C TYR A 13 -11.18 -9.62 22.26
N GLY A 14 -12.00 -8.57 22.33
CA GLY A 14 -12.35 -7.85 23.55
C GLY A 14 -11.33 -6.78 23.98
N TYR A 15 -10.37 -6.43 23.12
CA TYR A 15 -9.42 -5.35 23.41
C TYR A 15 -10.05 -3.99 23.15
N GLN A 16 -9.83 -3.04 24.07
CA GLN A 16 -10.17 -1.64 23.87
C GLN A 16 -9.05 -0.94 23.09
N ASN A 17 -9.41 -0.28 22.00
CA ASN A 17 -8.47 0.38 21.11
C ASN A 17 -8.69 1.89 21.09
N ILE A 18 -7.60 2.66 21.17
CA ILE A 18 -7.62 4.13 21.08
C ILE A 18 -6.62 4.56 20.02
N ILE A 19 -7.11 5.18 18.95
CA ILE A 19 -6.28 5.69 17.87
C ILE A 19 -5.93 7.14 18.18
N VAL A 20 -4.62 7.44 18.26
CA VAL A 20 -4.14 8.83 18.33
C VAL A 20 -3.51 9.20 17.00
N THR A 21 -4.01 10.24 16.35
CA THR A 21 -3.62 10.57 14.97
C THR A 21 -3.62 12.07 14.69
N TYR A 22 -3.15 12.44 13.50
CA TYR A 22 -3.15 13.80 12.99
C TYR A 22 -4.58 14.34 12.80
N HIS A 23 -4.71 15.64 12.54
CA HIS A 23 -6.00 16.30 12.37
C HIS A 23 -6.73 15.90 11.08
N ASN A 24 -6.00 15.51 10.04
CA ASN A 24 -6.59 15.13 8.75
C ASN A 24 -7.23 13.73 8.79
N GLY A 25 -8.40 13.60 8.14
CA GLY A 25 -9.11 12.33 7.95
C GLY A 25 -10.59 12.42 8.33
N ARG A 26 -11.28 11.27 8.25
CA ARG A 26 -12.66 11.10 8.72
C ARG A 26 -12.69 10.19 9.94
N ASP A 27 -13.66 10.41 10.82
CA ASP A 27 -13.94 9.49 11.91
C ASP A 27 -14.76 8.33 11.38
N LEU A 28 -14.53 7.15 11.96
CA LEU A 28 -15.17 5.91 11.56
C LEU A 28 -15.99 5.39 12.73
N GLU A 29 -17.19 4.92 12.43
CA GLU A 29 -18.10 4.37 13.44
C GLU A 29 -17.46 3.19 14.19
N GLY A 30 -17.64 3.18 15.51
CA GLY A 30 -17.11 2.12 16.39
C GLY A 30 -15.63 2.26 16.77
N LEU A 31 -14.94 3.35 16.42
CA LEU A 31 -13.54 3.59 16.80
C LEU A 31 -13.39 4.82 17.71
N ASP A 32 -12.62 4.70 18.80
CA ASP A 32 -12.16 5.86 19.60
C ASP A 32 -10.96 6.50 18.90
N ILE A 33 -11.21 7.60 18.18
CA ILE A 33 -10.19 8.35 17.44
C ILE A 33 -9.97 9.70 18.12
N ARG A 34 -8.73 9.94 18.57
CA ARG A 34 -8.32 11.14 19.29
C ARG A 34 -7.29 11.92 18.48
N ARG A 35 -7.72 13.05 17.93
CA ARG A 35 -6.88 13.86 17.04
C ARG A 35 -6.12 14.95 17.78
N ILE A 36 -5.00 15.37 17.19
CA ILE A 36 -4.35 16.64 17.51
C ILE A 36 -5.23 17.83 17.12
N ILE A 37 -4.83 19.03 17.53
CA ILE A 37 -5.48 20.28 17.11
C ILE A 37 -5.48 20.44 15.60
N ASN A 38 -6.55 21.02 15.05
CA ASN A 38 -6.66 21.25 13.60
C ASN A 38 -5.62 22.26 13.12
N ILE A 39 -5.00 22.00 11.96
CA ILE A 39 -3.96 22.84 11.35
C ILE A 39 -4.43 23.24 9.95
N PRO A 40 -5.11 24.40 9.80
CA PRO A 40 -5.90 24.75 8.61
C PRO A 40 -5.13 24.75 7.29
N TRP A 41 -3.83 25.09 7.33
CA TRP A 41 -2.96 25.21 6.16
C TRP A 41 -2.28 23.90 5.74
N TYR A 42 -2.44 22.81 6.50
CA TYR A 42 -1.89 21.50 6.15
C TYR A 42 -3.00 20.49 5.87
N ARG A 43 -3.35 20.33 4.58
CA ARG A 43 -4.41 19.41 4.11
C ARG A 43 -3.89 18.29 3.23
N LYS A 44 -2.57 18.05 3.22
CA LYS A 44 -1.98 17.00 2.40
C LYS A 44 -2.51 15.63 2.85
N LEU A 45 -3.17 14.92 1.94
CA LEU A 45 -3.64 13.54 2.12
C LEU A 45 -2.68 12.51 1.52
N GLU A 46 -1.79 12.96 0.62
CA GLU A 46 -0.81 12.11 -0.03
C GLU A 46 0.29 11.66 0.92
N ALA A 47 0.74 10.41 0.74
CA ALA A 47 1.92 9.88 1.41
C ALA A 47 3.20 10.63 0.98
N GLY A 48 4.24 10.49 1.80
CA GLY A 48 5.54 11.07 1.55
C GLY A 48 5.93 12.23 2.46
N PRO A 49 7.14 12.77 2.26
CA PRO A 49 7.73 13.75 3.16
C PRO A 49 7.03 15.10 3.14
N SER A 50 7.09 15.80 4.28
CA SER A 50 6.71 17.21 4.38
C SER A 50 7.43 17.84 5.58
N ILE A 51 7.91 19.07 5.42
CA ILE A 51 8.48 19.86 6.54
C ILE A 51 7.42 20.06 7.64
N HIS A 52 6.14 20.14 7.26
CA HIS A 52 5.05 20.29 8.21
C HIS A 52 4.89 19.10 9.14
N LYS A 53 5.36 17.90 8.74
CA LYS A 53 5.28 16.70 9.60
C LYS A 53 6.05 16.90 10.91
N PHE A 54 7.16 17.63 10.91
CA PHE A 54 7.99 17.77 12.10
C PHE A 54 7.24 18.34 13.31
N TYR A 55 6.56 19.48 13.15
CA TYR A 55 5.79 20.06 14.26
C TYR A 55 4.48 19.31 14.51
N ILE A 56 3.91 18.68 13.50
CA ILE A 56 2.73 17.82 13.63
C ILE A 56 3.07 16.61 14.51
N ASP A 57 4.25 16.01 14.38
CA ASP A 57 4.72 14.91 15.21
C ASP A 57 4.94 15.34 16.66
N ILE A 58 5.39 16.59 16.90
CA ILE A 58 5.47 17.15 18.25
C ILE A 58 4.07 17.26 18.87
N LEU A 59 3.09 17.77 18.13
CA LEU A 59 1.70 17.83 18.59
C LEU A 59 1.12 16.43 18.82
N LEU A 60 1.46 15.47 17.96
CA LEU A 60 1.07 14.07 18.10
C LEU A 60 1.64 13.48 19.39
N PHE A 61 2.91 13.75 19.71
CA PHE A 61 3.52 13.35 20.97
C PHE A 61 2.75 13.87 22.18
N PHE A 62 2.47 15.18 22.25
CA PHE A 62 1.73 15.73 23.39
C PHE A 62 0.32 15.17 23.52
N LYS A 63 -0.38 14.96 22.39
CA LYS A 63 -1.69 14.33 22.40
C LYS A 63 -1.62 12.89 22.89
N ALA A 64 -0.68 12.10 22.36
CA ALA A 64 -0.48 10.71 22.74
C ALA A 64 -0.05 10.57 24.21
N ALA A 65 0.81 11.46 24.70
CA ALA A 65 1.18 11.55 26.12
C ALA A 65 -0.03 11.84 27.02
N ALA A 66 -0.87 12.83 26.66
CA ALA A 66 -2.08 13.15 27.41
C ALA A 66 -3.08 11.98 27.44
N VAL A 67 -3.24 11.28 26.31
CA VAL A 67 -4.06 10.06 26.23
C VAL A 67 -3.48 8.95 27.10
N TYR A 68 -2.17 8.72 27.03
CA TYR A 68 -1.48 7.72 27.86
C TYR A 68 -1.68 8.00 29.35
N LEU A 69 -1.49 9.24 29.81
CA LEU A 69 -1.63 9.60 31.23
C LEU A 69 -3.07 9.41 31.75
N LYS A 70 -4.07 9.63 30.88
CA LYS A 70 -5.49 9.47 31.22
C LYS A 70 -5.91 8.00 31.22
N GLU A 71 -5.60 7.27 30.16
CA GLU A 71 -6.15 5.94 29.89
C GLU A 71 -5.26 4.81 30.39
N LYS A 72 -3.94 5.07 30.55
CA LYS A 72 -2.93 4.12 31.02
C LYS A 72 -2.96 2.78 30.27
N PRO A 73 -2.77 2.78 28.93
CA PRO A 73 -2.87 1.58 28.12
C PRO A 73 -1.78 0.55 28.47
N ASP A 74 -2.12 -0.73 28.34
CA ASP A 74 -1.20 -1.84 28.58
C ASP A 74 -0.13 -2.00 27.50
N ILE A 75 -0.42 -1.55 26.27
CA ILE A 75 0.47 -1.65 25.10
C ILE A 75 0.44 -0.33 24.34
N ILE A 76 1.61 0.11 23.89
CA ILE A 76 1.74 1.19 22.90
C ILE A 76 1.98 0.54 21.54
N TYR A 77 1.16 0.89 20.55
CA TYR A 77 1.26 0.36 19.19
C TYR A 77 1.61 1.49 18.22
N GLY A 78 2.85 1.52 17.74
CA GLY A 78 3.35 2.51 16.81
C GLY A 78 3.26 2.05 15.37
N HIS A 79 2.44 2.72 14.55
CA HIS A 79 2.43 2.50 13.10
C HIS A 79 3.43 3.43 12.41
N LEU A 80 4.18 2.89 11.44
CA LEU A 80 5.24 3.61 10.74
C LEU A 80 6.34 4.11 11.71
N HIS A 81 7.39 4.72 11.15
CA HIS A 81 8.52 5.18 11.94
C HIS A 81 8.13 6.34 12.86
N GLU A 82 7.21 7.20 12.40
CA GLU A 82 6.67 8.31 13.19
C GLU A 82 5.95 7.81 14.45
N GLY A 83 5.04 6.83 14.31
CA GLY A 83 4.32 6.25 15.44
C GLY A 83 5.22 5.46 16.39
N ALA A 84 6.20 4.72 15.86
CA ALA A 84 7.19 4.03 16.68
C ALA A 84 8.10 4.99 17.45
N PHE A 85 8.48 6.11 16.85
CA PHE A 85 9.27 7.14 17.50
C PHE A 85 8.48 7.82 18.63
N VAL A 86 7.26 8.28 18.35
CA VAL A 86 6.37 8.88 19.36
C VAL A 86 6.08 7.91 20.50
N GLY A 87 5.73 6.66 20.18
CA GLY A 87 5.47 5.61 21.16
C GLY A 87 6.71 5.27 21.99
N GLY A 88 7.89 5.27 21.37
CA GLY A 88 9.16 5.08 22.05
C GLY A 88 9.49 6.22 23.03
N LEU A 89 9.23 7.48 22.64
CA LEU A 89 9.38 8.61 23.55
C LEU A 89 8.46 8.48 24.77
N ILE A 90 7.19 8.10 24.57
CA ILE A 90 6.26 7.84 25.68
C ILE A 90 6.79 6.72 26.57
N LYS A 91 7.19 5.58 25.98
CA LYS A 91 7.75 4.43 26.69
C LYS A 91 8.89 4.85 27.62
N TYR A 92 9.90 5.56 27.10
CA TYR A 92 11.07 5.91 27.91
C TYR A 92 10.84 7.11 28.85
N LEU A 93 10.12 8.14 28.41
CA LEU A 93 9.96 9.38 29.19
C LEU A 93 8.85 9.31 30.25
N LEU A 94 7.75 8.61 29.96
CA LEU A 94 6.56 8.59 30.83
C LEU A 94 6.39 7.28 31.60
N THR A 95 6.85 6.17 31.02
CA THR A 95 6.67 4.83 31.60
C THR A 95 7.96 4.26 32.20
N PHE A 96 9.11 4.91 31.95
CA PHE A 96 10.45 4.41 32.28
C PHE A 96 10.71 2.98 31.74
N GLY A 97 10.19 2.70 30.53
CA GLY A 97 10.34 1.42 29.85
C GLY A 97 9.35 0.33 30.28
N LYS A 98 8.39 0.61 31.17
CA LYS A 98 7.45 -0.40 31.69
C LYS A 98 6.39 -0.83 30.69
N THR A 99 5.87 0.09 29.89
CA THR A 99 4.82 -0.24 28.91
C THR A 99 5.47 -0.74 27.63
N PRO A 100 5.13 -1.96 27.15
CA PRO A 100 5.69 -2.51 25.93
C PRO A 100 5.28 -1.69 24.70
N LEU A 101 6.23 -1.54 23.77
CA LEU A 101 6.04 -0.91 22.47
C LEU A 101 6.08 -1.96 21.36
N VAL A 102 5.00 -2.02 20.58
CA VAL A 102 4.92 -2.76 19.32
C VAL A 102 5.12 -1.80 18.16
N PHE A 103 5.99 -2.14 17.20
CA PHE A 103 6.18 -1.38 15.97
C PHE A 103 5.62 -2.14 14.77
N ASP A 104 4.60 -1.57 14.13
CA ASP A 104 4.09 -2.01 12.83
C ASP A 104 4.88 -1.35 11.67
N VAL A 105 5.73 -2.17 11.06
CA VAL A 105 6.68 -1.84 10.00
C VAL A 105 6.02 -2.06 8.63
N GLN A 106 5.73 -0.95 7.95
CA GLN A 106 5.12 -0.98 6.61
C GLN A 106 6.10 -0.64 5.48
N GLY A 107 7.32 -0.22 5.80
CA GLY A 107 8.36 0.13 4.83
C GLY A 107 9.63 0.58 5.55
N SER A 108 10.56 1.21 4.83
CA SER A 108 11.78 1.82 5.38
C SER A 108 11.71 3.34 5.23
N LEU A 109 11.94 4.08 6.31
CA LEU A 109 11.93 5.54 6.29
C LEU A 109 12.96 6.06 5.27
N THR A 110 14.19 5.56 5.33
CA THR A 110 15.25 6.00 4.40
C THR A 110 14.90 5.68 2.95
N SER A 111 14.39 4.47 2.68
CA SER A 111 14.00 4.07 1.32
C SER A 111 12.85 4.90 0.77
N GLU A 112 11.88 5.26 1.60
CA GLU A 112 10.76 6.14 1.21
C GLU A 112 11.27 7.55 0.86
N LEU A 113 12.15 8.12 1.68
CA LEU A 113 12.75 9.43 1.41
C LEU A 113 13.62 9.44 0.13
N ASP A 114 14.35 8.36 -0.15
CA ASP A 114 15.09 8.17 -1.41
C ASP A 114 14.13 8.08 -2.60
N THR A 115 13.01 7.38 -2.44
CA THR A 115 11.97 7.18 -3.46
C THR A 115 11.30 8.50 -3.86
N PHE A 116 11.05 9.39 -2.89
CA PHE A 116 10.53 10.74 -3.15
C PHE A 116 11.62 11.76 -3.54
N ASN A 117 12.83 11.30 -3.90
CA ASN A 117 13.99 12.12 -4.29
C ASN A 117 14.40 13.20 -3.26
N TRP A 118 13.96 13.10 -2.00
CA TRP A 118 14.22 14.16 -1.01
C TRP A 118 15.65 14.13 -0.47
N ILE A 119 16.24 12.93 -0.45
CA ILE A 119 17.60 12.68 0.04
C ILE A 119 18.53 12.06 -1.02
N ARG A 120 18.01 11.81 -2.22
CA ARG A 120 18.76 11.19 -3.32
C ARG A 120 19.97 12.06 -3.69
N GLY A 121 21.15 11.44 -3.73
CA GLY A 121 22.42 12.14 -3.99
C GLY A 121 22.99 12.93 -2.80
N ARG A 122 22.24 13.10 -1.70
CA ARG A 122 22.67 13.84 -0.50
C ARG A 122 23.17 12.90 0.58
N LYS A 123 24.40 12.39 0.42
CA LYS A 123 25.04 11.41 1.32
C LYS A 123 24.92 11.73 2.83
N PRO A 124 25.22 12.95 3.33
CA PRO A 124 25.13 13.24 4.76
C PRO A 124 23.68 13.21 5.30
N VAL A 125 22.72 13.70 4.51
CA VAL A 125 21.30 13.69 4.87
C VAL A 125 20.77 12.25 4.92
N ARG A 126 21.15 11.42 3.94
CA ARG A 126 20.82 10.00 3.93
C ARG A 126 21.42 9.25 5.12
N TRP A 127 22.67 9.55 5.49
CA TRP A 127 23.30 8.99 6.67
C TRP A 127 22.56 9.37 7.97
N PHE A 128 22.12 10.62 8.08
CA PHE A 128 21.32 11.09 9.22
C PHE A 128 20.00 10.31 9.35
N PHE A 129 19.20 10.23 8.28
CA PHE A 129 17.91 9.51 8.32
C PHE A 129 18.09 8.01 8.53
N HIS A 130 19.13 7.40 7.98
CA HIS A 130 19.44 5.99 8.24
C HIS A 130 19.85 5.75 9.70
N THR A 131 20.56 6.71 10.32
CA THR A 131 20.92 6.64 11.74
C THR A 131 19.70 6.85 12.63
N LEU A 132 18.81 7.77 12.27
CA LEU A 132 17.53 7.98 12.93
C LEU A 132 16.64 6.74 12.84
N GLU A 133 16.52 6.13 11.66
CA GLU A 133 15.78 4.88 11.46
C GLU A 133 16.34 3.75 12.32
N LYS A 134 17.68 3.59 12.38
CA LYS A 134 18.33 2.64 13.28
C LYS A 134 18.05 2.91 14.76
N PHE A 135 17.93 4.18 15.15
CA PHE A 135 17.58 4.55 16.53
C PHE A 135 16.13 4.17 16.83
N ILE A 136 15.19 4.54 15.95
CA ILE A 136 13.77 4.21 16.07
C ILE A 136 13.58 2.69 16.15
N CYS A 137 14.23 1.93 15.27
CA CYS A 137 14.18 0.46 15.28
C CYS A 137 14.79 -0.21 16.52
N ARG A 138 15.37 0.53 17.48
CA ARG A 138 15.84 -0.03 18.76
C ARG A 138 14.88 0.18 19.93
N MET A 139 13.90 1.06 19.78
CA MET A 139 12.96 1.41 20.85
C MET A 139 11.88 0.33 21.12
N PRO A 140 11.35 -0.38 20.10
CA PRO A 140 10.28 -1.37 20.28
C PRO A 140 10.73 -2.66 20.95
N ASP A 141 9.79 -3.29 21.67
CA ASP A 141 9.95 -4.63 22.23
C ASP A 141 9.63 -5.72 21.21
N PHE A 142 8.62 -5.46 20.36
CA PHE A 142 8.13 -6.35 19.32
C PHE A 142 7.89 -5.62 18.00
N PHE A 143 8.03 -6.36 16.91
CA PHE A 143 7.86 -5.87 15.54
C PHE A 143 6.81 -6.70 14.84
N ILE A 144 5.84 -6.02 14.27
CA ILE A 144 4.89 -6.58 13.30
C ILE A 144 5.30 -6.04 11.94
N CYS A 145 5.46 -6.91 10.95
CA CYS A 145 5.86 -6.53 9.60
C CYS A 145 4.75 -6.87 8.61
N SER A 146 4.35 -5.90 7.80
CA SER A 146 3.29 -6.08 6.79
C SER A 146 3.72 -6.96 5.60
N SER A 147 5.02 -7.22 5.46
CA SER A 147 5.58 -8.01 4.37
C SER A 147 6.72 -8.91 4.83
N VAL A 148 6.95 -10.00 4.08
CA VAL A 148 8.07 -10.91 4.35
C VAL A 148 9.41 -10.24 4.08
N SER A 149 9.49 -9.40 3.04
CA SER A 149 10.71 -8.64 2.73
C SER A 149 11.03 -7.62 3.83
N ASN A 150 10.04 -6.92 4.41
CA ASN A 150 10.26 -6.04 5.57
C ASN A 150 10.75 -6.82 6.79
N GLY A 151 10.16 -7.98 7.07
CA GLY A 151 10.61 -8.86 8.14
C GLY A 151 12.10 -9.22 7.99
N ASP A 152 12.54 -9.55 6.78
CA ASP A 152 13.95 -9.84 6.50
C ASP A 152 14.84 -8.61 6.62
N ILE A 153 14.39 -7.44 6.18
CA ILE A 153 15.13 -6.18 6.34
C ILE A 153 15.32 -5.86 7.83
N ILE A 154 14.27 -5.97 8.64
CA ILE A 154 14.32 -5.74 10.09
C ILE A 154 15.30 -6.70 10.78
N LYS A 155 15.26 -7.99 10.45
CA LYS A 155 16.19 -8.98 11.02
C LYS A 155 17.63 -8.76 10.56
N SER A 156 17.87 -8.58 9.26
CA SER A 156 19.22 -8.55 8.68
C SER A 156 19.89 -7.18 8.79
N ARG A 157 19.24 -6.11 8.32
CA ARG A 157 19.83 -4.77 8.25
C ARG A 157 19.84 -4.07 9.62
N PHE A 158 18.79 -4.29 10.41
CA PHE A 158 18.67 -3.67 11.74
C PHE A 158 19.07 -4.60 12.89
N HIS A 159 19.46 -5.85 12.59
CA HIS A 159 19.96 -6.84 13.54
C HIS A 159 18.99 -7.13 14.69
N ILE A 160 17.69 -7.10 14.40
CA ILE A 160 16.64 -7.41 15.37
C ILE A 160 16.49 -8.93 15.48
N LYS A 161 16.42 -9.43 16.72
CA LYS A 161 16.32 -10.87 16.98
C LYS A 161 15.03 -11.46 16.37
N PRO A 162 15.08 -12.64 15.73
CA PRO A 162 13.92 -13.24 15.07
C PRO A 162 12.70 -13.47 15.98
N ASP A 163 12.91 -13.77 17.26
CA ASP A 163 11.85 -13.99 18.25
C ASP A 163 10.99 -12.73 18.49
N LYS A 164 11.55 -11.54 18.23
CA LYS A 164 10.85 -10.24 18.34
C LYS A 164 10.10 -9.82 17.07
N VAL A 165 10.27 -10.53 15.96
CA VAL A 165 9.69 -10.16 14.66
C VAL A 165 8.59 -11.14 14.29
N ARG A 166 7.41 -10.62 13.93
CA ARG A 166 6.30 -11.38 13.37
C ARG A 166 5.86 -10.75 12.07
N VAL A 167 5.69 -11.57 11.04
CA VAL A 167 5.12 -11.12 9.76
C VAL A 167 3.62 -11.34 9.82
N VAL A 168 2.86 -10.24 9.77
CA VAL A 168 1.40 -10.24 9.73
C VAL A 168 0.98 -9.49 8.48
N ILE A 169 0.65 -10.27 7.45
CA ILE A 169 0.26 -9.78 6.13
C ILE A 169 -1.07 -9.04 6.23
N ASP A 170 -1.23 -8.01 5.40
CA ASP A 170 -2.50 -7.29 5.26
C ASP A 170 -3.64 -8.23 4.82
N GLY A 171 -4.84 -7.97 5.33
CA GLY A 171 -6.07 -8.62 4.88
C GLY A 171 -6.93 -7.69 4.03
N VAL A 172 -7.98 -8.25 3.43
CA VAL A 172 -9.05 -7.49 2.77
C VAL A 172 -10.41 -7.92 3.31
N HIS A 173 -11.38 -7.02 3.28
CA HIS A 173 -12.77 -7.33 3.59
C HIS A 173 -13.42 -7.98 2.36
N THR A 174 -13.54 -9.31 2.38
CA THR A 174 -14.11 -10.10 1.27
C THR A 174 -15.57 -9.77 0.98
N ASP A 175 -16.32 -9.32 1.99
CA ASP A 175 -17.73 -8.92 1.85
C ASP A 175 -17.93 -7.76 0.86
N PHE A 176 -16.88 -6.99 0.56
CA PHE A 176 -16.95 -5.93 -0.46
C PHE A 176 -17.05 -6.47 -1.90
N PHE A 177 -16.71 -7.74 -2.10
CA PHE A 177 -16.72 -8.42 -3.39
C PHE A 177 -17.87 -9.43 -3.54
N SER A 178 -18.74 -9.56 -2.54
CA SER A 178 -19.89 -10.49 -2.59
C SER A 178 -21.07 -9.97 -3.44
N LYS A 179 -20.93 -8.79 -4.05
CA LYS A 179 -21.94 -8.17 -4.93
C LYS A 179 -21.68 -8.54 -6.39
N SER A 180 -22.73 -8.54 -7.20
CA SER A 180 -22.57 -8.66 -8.65
C SER A 180 -21.94 -7.40 -9.26
N PRO A 181 -21.14 -7.52 -10.34
CA PRO A 181 -20.63 -6.36 -11.05
C PRO A 181 -21.76 -5.43 -11.51
N LYS A 182 -21.54 -4.12 -11.45
CA LYS A 182 -22.52 -3.13 -11.91
C LYS A 182 -22.69 -3.26 -13.44
N LYS A 183 -23.93 -3.52 -13.89
CA LYS A 183 -24.24 -3.58 -15.33
C LYS A 183 -24.02 -2.23 -16.01
N GLY A 184 -23.49 -2.23 -17.23
CA GLY A 184 -23.26 -1.03 -18.04
C GLY A 184 -22.06 -0.20 -17.59
N PHE A 185 -21.25 -0.69 -16.65
CA PHE A 185 -20.11 0.07 -16.12
C PHE A 185 -18.99 0.25 -17.17
N LYS A 186 -18.76 -0.74 -18.04
CA LYS A 186 -17.85 -0.59 -19.19
C LYS A 186 -18.37 0.46 -20.17
N GLU A 187 -19.67 0.45 -20.47
CA GLU A 187 -20.32 1.44 -21.34
C GLU A 187 -20.20 2.87 -20.80
N GLU A 188 -20.41 3.08 -19.48
CA GLU A 188 -20.22 4.38 -18.81
C GLU A 188 -18.80 4.95 -19.01
N MET A 189 -17.80 4.10 -19.18
CA MET A 189 -16.41 4.47 -19.43
C MET A 189 -16.02 4.49 -20.92
N GLY A 190 -16.96 4.20 -21.84
CA GLY A 190 -16.68 4.10 -23.27
C GLY A 190 -15.87 2.83 -23.65
N ILE A 191 -15.96 1.79 -22.82
CA ILE A 191 -15.33 0.48 -23.05
C ILE A 191 -16.37 -0.46 -23.65
N PRO A 192 -16.09 -1.20 -24.74
CA PRO A 192 -17.01 -2.21 -25.25
C PRO A 192 -17.24 -3.32 -24.22
N GLU A 193 -18.48 -3.79 -24.07
CA GLU A 193 -18.87 -4.72 -23.01
C GLU A 193 -18.05 -6.04 -23.04
N ASP A 194 -17.84 -6.58 -24.25
CA ASP A 194 -17.11 -7.83 -24.49
C ASP A 194 -15.58 -7.64 -24.56
N ALA A 195 -15.08 -6.41 -24.42
CA ALA A 195 -13.64 -6.14 -24.47
C ALA A 195 -12.95 -6.65 -23.19
N PRO A 196 -11.82 -7.37 -23.32
CA PRO A 196 -11.00 -7.73 -22.15
C PRO A 196 -10.48 -6.48 -21.44
N LEU A 197 -10.67 -6.43 -20.13
CA LEU A 197 -10.34 -5.28 -19.29
C LEU A 197 -9.25 -5.63 -18.27
N ILE A 198 -8.10 -4.99 -18.41
CA ILE A 198 -6.96 -5.11 -17.49
C ILE A 198 -6.95 -3.92 -16.53
N ILE A 199 -7.02 -4.17 -15.23
CA ILE A 199 -7.07 -3.13 -14.20
C ILE A 199 -5.76 -2.95 -13.45
N PHE A 200 -5.39 -1.68 -13.25
CA PHE A 200 -4.39 -1.24 -12.28
C PHE A 200 -5.03 -0.29 -11.27
N THR A 201 -4.67 -0.42 -10.00
CA THR A 201 -5.18 0.43 -8.91
C THR A 201 -4.04 1.03 -8.08
N GLY A 202 -4.20 2.25 -7.59
CA GLY A 202 -3.30 2.88 -6.62
C GLY A 202 -2.58 4.12 -7.14
N ALA A 203 -1.64 4.65 -6.33
CA ALA A 203 -0.93 5.87 -6.69
C ALA A 203 -0.10 5.69 -7.97
N LEU A 204 -0.21 6.64 -8.91
CA LEU A 204 0.49 6.60 -10.20
C LEU A 204 1.92 7.12 -10.03
N LEU A 205 2.71 6.38 -9.25
CA LEU A 205 4.10 6.72 -8.92
C LEU A 205 5.04 5.66 -9.49
N ALA A 206 6.25 6.07 -9.87
CA ALA A 206 7.30 5.16 -10.32
C ALA A 206 7.52 4.00 -9.34
N ALA A 207 7.46 4.29 -8.03
CA ALA A 207 7.61 3.31 -6.95
C ALA A 207 6.51 2.23 -6.90
N LYS A 208 5.38 2.48 -7.55
CA LYS A 208 4.24 1.55 -7.67
C LYS A 208 4.20 0.86 -9.03
N GLY A 209 5.21 1.08 -9.88
CA GLY A 209 5.40 0.37 -11.15
C GLY A 209 4.61 0.94 -12.33
N ILE A 210 3.99 2.12 -12.21
CA ILE A 210 3.13 2.67 -13.28
C ILE A 210 3.86 2.75 -14.63
N TRP A 211 5.15 3.13 -14.63
CA TRP A 211 5.93 3.20 -15.86
C TRP A 211 6.15 1.84 -16.53
N ASN A 212 6.28 0.77 -15.75
CA ASN A 212 6.37 -0.58 -16.30
C ASN A 212 5.07 -0.98 -17.00
N LEU A 213 3.92 -0.62 -16.41
CA LEU A 213 2.63 -0.85 -17.04
C LEU A 213 2.47 -0.03 -18.32
N VAL A 214 2.68 1.29 -18.26
CA VAL A 214 2.54 2.17 -19.44
C VAL A 214 3.45 1.74 -20.59
N SER A 215 4.68 1.33 -20.29
CA SER A 215 5.60 0.79 -21.29
C SER A 215 5.21 -0.59 -21.82
N ALA A 216 4.44 -1.38 -21.07
CA ALA A 216 3.96 -2.70 -21.50
C ALA A 216 2.73 -2.61 -22.44
N ILE A 217 1.91 -1.56 -22.33
CA ILE A 217 0.66 -1.40 -23.09
C ILE A 217 0.86 -1.53 -24.62
N PRO A 218 1.84 -0.86 -25.26
CA PRO A 218 2.04 -0.99 -26.71
C PRO A 218 2.30 -2.43 -27.17
N PHE A 219 3.05 -3.22 -26.39
CA PHE A 219 3.32 -4.63 -26.72
C PHE A 219 2.06 -5.49 -26.67
N VAL A 220 1.16 -5.22 -25.71
CA VAL A 220 -0.14 -5.89 -25.64
C VAL A 220 -0.99 -5.52 -26.85
N LEU A 221 -1.12 -4.22 -27.15
CA LEU A 221 -1.98 -3.72 -28.23
C LEU A 221 -1.46 -4.06 -29.64
N GLU A 222 -0.16 -4.34 -29.80
CA GLU A 222 0.39 -4.88 -31.04
C GLU A 222 -0.23 -6.25 -31.38
N LYS A 223 -0.50 -7.08 -30.35
CA LYS A 223 -1.08 -8.42 -30.51
C LYS A 223 -2.61 -8.44 -30.36
N ARG A 224 -3.15 -7.64 -29.44
CA ARG A 224 -4.56 -7.62 -29.05
C ARG A 224 -5.09 -6.19 -28.98
N LYS A 225 -5.58 -5.68 -30.11
CA LYS A 225 -6.12 -4.31 -30.26
C LYS A 225 -7.44 -4.08 -29.53
N ASP A 226 -8.12 -5.16 -29.17
CA ASP A 226 -9.40 -5.20 -28.48
C ASP A 226 -9.28 -5.12 -26.94
N VAL A 227 -8.06 -5.14 -26.39
CA VAL A 227 -7.83 -5.05 -24.94
C VAL A 227 -7.93 -3.60 -24.48
N HIS A 228 -8.56 -3.39 -23.33
CA HIS A 228 -8.66 -2.09 -22.66
C HIS A 228 -7.96 -2.13 -21.30
N PHE A 229 -7.40 -1.00 -20.88
CA PHE A 229 -6.72 -0.80 -19.61
C PHE A 229 -7.48 0.21 -18.76
N LEU A 230 -7.83 -0.18 -17.55
CA LEU A 230 -8.46 0.69 -16.56
C LEU A 230 -7.45 1.06 -15.47
N ILE A 231 -7.09 2.33 -15.40
CA ILE A 231 -6.11 2.86 -14.46
C ILE A 231 -6.83 3.68 -13.39
N VAL A 232 -7.03 3.06 -12.23
CA VAL A 232 -7.70 3.64 -11.07
C VAL A 232 -6.66 4.23 -10.13
N GLY A 233 -6.41 5.54 -10.21
CA GLY A 233 -5.34 6.14 -9.44
C GLY A 233 -5.11 7.63 -9.70
N TYR A 234 -4.23 8.22 -8.89
CA TYR A 234 -3.85 9.62 -8.93
C TYR A 234 -2.35 9.78 -8.55
N PRO A 235 -1.63 10.81 -9.02
CA PRO A 235 -1.98 11.83 -10.04
C PRO A 235 -1.96 11.32 -11.49
N VAL A 236 -2.85 11.80 -12.34
CA VAL A 236 -3.09 11.25 -13.70
C VAL A 236 -2.26 11.95 -14.78
N GLU A 237 -1.91 13.21 -14.58
CA GLU A 237 -1.44 14.15 -15.58
C GLU A 237 -0.22 13.63 -16.36
N GLU A 238 0.83 13.21 -15.64
CA GLU A 238 2.07 12.72 -16.26
C GLU A 238 1.85 11.39 -17.01
N THR A 239 1.05 10.50 -16.42
CA THR A 239 0.76 9.18 -16.98
C THR A 239 -0.09 9.30 -18.25
N ALA A 240 -1.08 10.20 -18.25
CA ALA A 240 -1.95 10.46 -19.40
C ALA A 240 -1.19 11.08 -20.57
N VAL A 241 -0.28 12.02 -20.32
CA VAL A 241 0.62 12.57 -21.34
C VAL A 241 1.42 11.44 -21.99
N LYS A 242 1.99 10.54 -21.17
CA LYS A 242 2.81 9.45 -21.71
C LYS A 242 2.02 8.45 -22.55
N VAL A 243 0.82 8.10 -22.09
CA VAL A 243 -0.11 7.23 -22.84
C VAL A 243 -0.47 7.83 -24.19
N LYS A 244 -0.70 9.15 -24.26
CA LYS A 244 -0.97 9.87 -25.51
C LYS A 244 0.25 9.91 -26.44
N GLU A 245 1.45 10.14 -25.91
CA GLU A 245 2.71 10.09 -26.69
C GLU A 245 2.93 8.72 -27.34
N LEU A 246 2.52 7.64 -26.66
CA LEU A 246 2.60 6.27 -27.18
C LEU A 246 1.48 5.94 -28.18
N GLY A 247 0.47 6.81 -28.35
CA GLY A 247 -0.64 6.60 -29.28
C GLY A 247 -1.61 5.49 -28.87
N VAL A 248 -1.68 5.16 -27.57
CA VAL A 248 -2.51 4.06 -27.02
C VAL A 248 -3.68 4.57 -26.19
N ASP A 249 -3.95 5.87 -26.20
CA ASP A 249 -4.96 6.56 -25.38
C ASP A 249 -6.39 6.08 -25.61
N LYS A 250 -6.72 5.54 -26.78
CA LYS A 250 -8.05 4.97 -27.06
C LYS A 250 -8.36 3.71 -26.22
N ASN A 251 -7.33 3.01 -25.79
CA ASN A 251 -7.46 1.75 -25.03
C ASN A 251 -7.18 1.96 -23.54
N VAL A 252 -6.89 3.18 -23.08
CA VAL A 252 -6.51 3.44 -21.67
C VAL A 252 -7.48 4.44 -21.04
N HIS A 253 -8.07 4.02 -19.92
CA HIS A 253 -9.15 4.71 -19.23
C HIS A 253 -8.70 5.09 -17.83
N PHE A 254 -8.70 6.39 -17.52
CA PHE A 254 -8.29 6.90 -16.21
C PHE A 254 -9.51 7.35 -15.40
N THR A 255 -9.62 6.89 -14.16
CA THR A 255 -10.72 7.30 -13.27
C THR A 255 -10.34 8.44 -12.32
N GLY A 256 -9.03 8.68 -12.13
CA GLY A 256 -8.54 9.50 -11.04
C GLY A 256 -8.67 8.79 -9.68
N MET A 257 -8.75 9.58 -8.61
CA MET A 257 -8.93 9.07 -7.26
C MET A 257 -10.36 8.56 -7.05
N VAL A 258 -10.49 7.33 -6.56
CA VAL A 258 -11.78 6.67 -6.26
C VAL A 258 -11.84 6.39 -4.75
N ASP A 259 -13.02 6.53 -4.13
CA ASP A 259 -13.18 6.15 -2.72
C ASP A 259 -12.97 4.64 -2.57
N TYR A 260 -12.27 4.25 -1.51
CA TYR A 260 -11.95 2.86 -1.25
C TYR A 260 -13.20 1.93 -1.24
N PHE A 261 -14.36 2.42 -0.81
CA PHE A 261 -15.60 1.65 -0.78
C PHE A 261 -16.25 1.47 -2.16
N GLU A 262 -15.86 2.28 -3.16
CA GLU A 262 -16.31 2.16 -4.55
C GLU A 262 -15.35 1.32 -5.39
N LEU A 263 -14.10 1.13 -4.95
CA LEU A 263 -13.09 0.30 -5.62
C LEU A 263 -13.59 -1.09 -6.04
N PRO A 264 -14.43 -1.81 -5.26
CA PRO A 264 -14.94 -3.11 -5.68
C PRO A 264 -15.69 -3.08 -7.01
N ASP A 265 -16.39 -2.00 -7.37
CA ASP A 265 -17.13 -1.94 -8.63
C ASP A 265 -16.20 -1.96 -9.85
N TYR A 266 -15.04 -1.30 -9.74
CA TYR A 266 -14.00 -1.30 -10.77
C TYR A 266 -13.28 -2.65 -10.86
N LEU A 267 -13.06 -3.31 -9.72
CA LEU A 267 -12.42 -4.62 -9.69
C LEU A 267 -13.33 -5.71 -10.28
N LEU A 268 -14.60 -5.76 -9.87
CA LEU A 268 -15.54 -6.80 -10.26
C LEU A 268 -15.92 -6.77 -11.75
N VAL A 269 -15.78 -5.64 -12.43
CA VAL A 269 -16.03 -5.52 -13.88
C VAL A 269 -14.79 -5.83 -14.74
N SER A 270 -13.63 -5.99 -14.10
CA SER A 270 -12.36 -6.23 -14.78
C SER A 270 -12.12 -7.72 -14.94
N ASP A 271 -11.31 -8.09 -15.93
CA ASP A 271 -11.03 -9.49 -16.26
C ASP A 271 -9.69 -9.94 -15.66
N ILE A 272 -8.71 -9.04 -15.62
CA ILE A 272 -7.35 -9.30 -15.16
C ILE A 272 -6.85 -8.11 -14.35
N ALA A 273 -6.14 -8.34 -13.26
CA ALA A 273 -5.46 -7.29 -12.51
C ALA A 273 -3.95 -7.32 -12.74
N VAL A 274 -3.31 -6.15 -12.79
CA VAL A 274 -1.85 -6.04 -12.95
C VAL A 274 -1.17 -5.38 -11.75
N GLU A 275 -0.11 -6.02 -11.27
CA GLU A 275 0.85 -5.49 -10.29
C GLU A 275 2.24 -5.32 -10.94
N PRO A 276 2.52 -4.14 -11.52
CA PRO A 276 3.72 -3.88 -12.29
C PRO A 276 4.91 -3.41 -11.42
N LYS A 277 4.78 -3.42 -10.08
CA LYS A 277 5.86 -3.02 -9.18
C LYS A 277 6.91 -4.12 -9.07
N VAL A 278 8.17 -3.73 -9.27
CA VAL A 278 9.33 -4.56 -8.90
C VAL A 278 9.65 -4.37 -7.41
N ASP A 279 9.78 -5.47 -6.67
CA ASP A 279 10.05 -5.44 -5.22
C ASP A 279 11.51 -5.08 -4.90
N LYS A 280 11.82 -3.77 -4.92
CA LYS A 280 13.16 -3.25 -4.57
C LYS A 280 13.27 -2.68 -3.16
N ALA A 281 12.15 -2.25 -2.57
CA ALA A 281 12.11 -1.50 -1.31
C ALA A 281 11.58 -2.33 -0.13
N GLY A 282 11.18 -3.59 -0.35
CA GLY A 282 10.66 -4.49 0.68
C GLY A 282 9.18 -4.32 1.01
N GLU A 283 8.59 -3.18 0.65
CA GLU A 283 7.14 -2.94 0.75
C GLU A 283 6.36 -3.92 -0.12
N ALA A 284 5.43 -4.66 0.49
CA ALA A 284 4.43 -5.39 -0.26
C ALA A 284 3.42 -4.46 -0.93
N SER A 285 2.62 -5.00 -1.84
CA SER A 285 1.59 -4.23 -2.53
C SER A 285 0.19 -4.61 -2.07
N GLY A 286 -0.43 -3.74 -1.27
CA GLY A 286 -1.77 -3.99 -0.74
C GLY A 286 -2.87 -4.13 -1.80
N LYS A 287 -2.64 -3.65 -3.03
CA LYS A 287 -3.61 -3.83 -4.13
C LYS A 287 -3.77 -5.28 -4.55
N VAL A 288 -2.71 -6.09 -4.48
CA VAL A 288 -2.75 -7.52 -4.83
C VAL A 288 -3.79 -8.26 -3.98
N ILE A 289 -3.89 -7.90 -2.69
CA ILE A 289 -4.86 -8.53 -1.78
C ILE A 289 -6.30 -8.14 -2.16
N ASN A 290 -6.53 -6.92 -2.66
CA ASN A 290 -7.86 -6.53 -3.15
C ASN A 290 -8.19 -7.25 -4.47
N TYR A 291 -7.21 -7.50 -5.33
CA TYR A 291 -7.40 -8.29 -6.55
C TYR A 291 -7.76 -9.75 -6.23
N MET A 292 -7.06 -10.36 -5.29
CA MET A 292 -7.39 -11.69 -4.77
C MET A 292 -8.78 -11.72 -4.14
N GLY A 293 -9.13 -10.71 -3.35
CA GLY A 293 -10.47 -10.59 -2.76
C GLY A 293 -11.58 -10.51 -3.80
N ALA A 294 -11.30 -9.90 -4.96
CA ALA A 294 -12.21 -9.80 -6.10
C ALA A 294 -12.21 -11.04 -7.01
N GLY A 295 -11.37 -12.05 -6.73
CA GLY A 295 -11.21 -13.24 -7.57
C GLY A 295 -10.55 -12.97 -8.92
N LEU A 296 -9.78 -11.88 -9.06
CA LEU A 296 -9.12 -11.53 -10.31
C LEU A 296 -7.79 -12.30 -10.48
N PRO A 297 -7.51 -12.88 -11.66
CA PRO A 297 -6.15 -13.28 -11.99
C PRO A 297 -5.19 -12.09 -11.89
N VAL A 298 -4.04 -12.31 -11.25
CA VAL A 298 -3.04 -11.25 -11.03
C VAL A 298 -1.78 -11.50 -11.86
N VAL A 299 -1.55 -10.63 -12.84
CA VAL A 299 -0.29 -10.56 -13.58
C VAL A 299 0.69 -9.66 -12.83
N CYS A 300 1.88 -10.18 -12.50
CA CYS A 300 2.86 -9.42 -11.73
C CYS A 300 4.30 -9.83 -12.02
N PHE A 301 5.25 -8.97 -11.67
CA PHE A 301 6.65 -9.39 -11.60
C PHE A 301 6.87 -10.40 -10.49
N GLU A 302 7.71 -11.40 -10.76
CA GLU A 302 8.10 -12.37 -9.75
C GLU A 302 8.91 -11.70 -8.63
N GLY A 303 8.43 -11.85 -7.40
CA GLY A 303 9.07 -11.27 -6.24
C GLY A 303 8.60 -11.94 -4.97
N LYS A 304 9.40 -11.85 -3.90
CA LYS A 304 9.14 -12.57 -2.65
C LYS A 304 7.77 -12.23 -2.05
N ASN A 305 7.41 -10.95 -2.08
CA ASN A 305 6.11 -10.49 -1.57
C ASN A 305 4.94 -11.00 -2.44
N ASN A 306 5.04 -10.91 -3.77
CA ASN A 306 4.00 -11.42 -4.67
C ASN A 306 3.86 -12.94 -4.57
N ARG A 307 4.97 -13.68 -4.46
CA ARG A 307 4.96 -15.13 -4.18
C ARG A 307 4.31 -15.46 -2.85
N ARG A 308 4.52 -14.63 -1.82
CA ARG A 308 3.90 -14.84 -0.50
C ARG A 308 2.38 -14.65 -0.51
N PHE A 309 1.88 -13.73 -1.33
CA PHE A 309 0.44 -13.47 -1.50
C PHE A 309 -0.21 -14.49 -2.41
N LEU A 310 0.32 -14.67 -3.62
CA LEU A 310 -0.35 -15.37 -4.70
C LEU A 310 0.03 -16.86 -4.80
N GLY A 311 1.16 -17.28 -4.23
CA GLY A 311 1.60 -18.67 -4.29
C GLY A 311 1.71 -19.23 -5.71
N GLU A 312 0.85 -20.19 -6.05
CA GLU A 312 0.70 -20.76 -7.39
C GLU A 312 -0.41 -20.09 -8.23
N GLY A 313 -1.28 -19.27 -7.62
CA GLY A 313 -2.34 -18.52 -8.28
C GLY A 313 -1.89 -17.22 -8.97
N GLY A 314 -0.59 -16.91 -8.93
CA GLY A 314 -0.05 -15.74 -9.63
C GLY A 314 0.35 -16.04 -11.06
N ILE A 315 0.20 -15.05 -11.94
CA ILE A 315 0.72 -15.08 -13.32
C ILE A 315 2.01 -14.24 -13.34
N TYR A 316 3.15 -14.93 -13.33
CA TYR A 316 4.44 -14.31 -13.02
C TYR A 316 5.28 -13.99 -14.26
N ALA A 317 5.71 -12.73 -14.38
CA ALA A 317 6.82 -12.34 -15.24
C ALA A 317 8.15 -12.57 -14.49
N VAL A 318 8.94 -13.53 -14.98
CA VAL A 318 10.15 -14.06 -14.29
C VAL A 318 11.33 -13.07 -14.27
N ASP A 319 11.34 -12.08 -15.16
CA ASP A 319 12.30 -10.98 -15.12
C ASP A 319 11.61 -9.61 -15.10
N ASP A 320 12.37 -8.57 -14.75
CA ASP A 320 11.88 -7.19 -14.63
C ASP A 320 11.66 -6.50 -16.00
N LYS A 321 11.50 -7.27 -17.10
CA LYS A 321 11.30 -6.71 -18.44
C LYS A 321 9.82 -6.50 -18.73
N VAL A 322 9.51 -5.34 -19.29
CA VAL A 322 8.14 -4.93 -19.59
C VAL A 322 7.48 -5.82 -20.66
N GLU A 323 8.29 -6.39 -21.57
CA GLU A 323 7.87 -7.32 -22.61
C GLU A 323 7.34 -8.63 -22.01
N ASN A 324 7.97 -9.10 -20.92
CA ASN A 324 7.51 -10.32 -20.24
C ASN A 324 6.25 -10.05 -19.42
N LEU A 325 6.13 -8.88 -18.80
CA LEU A 325 4.86 -8.46 -18.19
C LEU A 325 3.73 -8.40 -19.23
N ALA A 326 4.00 -7.82 -20.41
CA ALA A 326 3.06 -7.78 -21.52
C ALA A 326 2.69 -9.18 -22.03
N ALA A 327 3.66 -10.08 -22.18
CA ALA A 327 3.42 -11.46 -22.60
C ALA A 327 2.49 -12.21 -21.62
N GLN A 328 2.65 -12.00 -20.31
CA GLN A 328 1.77 -12.59 -19.31
C GLN A 328 0.35 -11.99 -19.34
N MET A 329 0.22 -10.68 -19.60
CA MET A 329 -1.09 -10.06 -19.83
C MET A 329 -1.77 -10.64 -21.08
N ILE A 330 -1.04 -10.79 -22.19
CA ILE A 330 -1.57 -11.41 -23.42
C ILE A 330 -2.01 -12.85 -23.14
N TRP A 331 -1.18 -13.65 -22.49
CA TRP A 331 -1.51 -15.03 -22.14
C TRP A 331 -2.81 -15.12 -21.32
N ALA A 332 -2.96 -14.25 -20.33
CA ALA A 332 -4.15 -14.22 -19.48
C ALA A 332 -5.42 -13.89 -20.28
N VAL A 333 -5.34 -12.95 -21.22
CA VAL A 333 -6.44 -12.59 -22.12
C VAL A 333 -6.75 -13.72 -23.12
N GLU A 334 -5.75 -14.44 -23.61
CA GLU A 334 -5.92 -15.54 -24.57
C GLU A 334 -6.37 -16.86 -23.91
N ASN A 335 -6.21 -16.99 -22.59
CA ASN A 335 -6.57 -18.19 -21.82
C ASN A 335 -7.53 -17.84 -20.67
N PRO A 336 -8.72 -17.28 -20.96
CA PRO A 336 -9.61 -16.72 -19.93
C PRO A 336 -10.01 -17.72 -18.85
N ASP A 337 -10.33 -18.97 -19.22
CA ASP A 337 -10.67 -20.01 -18.24
C ASP A 337 -9.48 -20.39 -17.35
N GLY A 338 -8.28 -20.42 -17.92
CA GLY A 338 -7.05 -20.71 -17.19
C GLY A 338 -6.68 -19.59 -16.23
N ALA A 339 -6.77 -18.35 -16.68
CA ALA A 339 -6.56 -17.18 -15.86
C ALA A 339 -7.59 -17.09 -14.74
N LYS A 340 -8.88 -17.28 -15.04
CA LYS A 340 -9.94 -17.23 -14.03
C LYS A 340 -9.75 -18.24 -12.90
N ARG A 341 -9.33 -19.48 -13.22
CA ARG A 341 -9.00 -20.51 -12.21
C ARG A 341 -7.84 -20.14 -11.29
N LEU A 342 -6.97 -19.21 -11.69
CA LEU A 342 -5.89 -18.71 -10.84
C LEU A 342 -6.36 -17.59 -9.90
N GLY A 343 -7.46 -16.91 -10.25
CA GLY A 343 -8.10 -15.90 -9.42
C GLY A 343 -9.09 -16.47 -8.40
N GLU A 344 -9.75 -17.59 -8.73
CA GLU A 344 -10.60 -18.41 -7.83
C GLU A 344 -9.76 -19.15 -6.78
#